data_AF-A0A1A7C4S3-F1
#
_entry.id   AF-A0A1A7C4S3-F1
#
_cell.length_a   1.000
_cell.length_b   1.000
_cell.length_c   1.000
_cell.angle_alpha   90.00
_cell.angle_beta   90.00
_cell.angle_gamma   90.00
#
_symmetry.space_group_name_H-M   'P 1'
#
loop_
_entity.id
_entity.type
_entity.pdbx_description
1 polymer ?
#
loop_
_entity_poly.entity_id
_entity_poly.type
_entity_poly.pdbx_seq_one_letter_code
_entity_poly.pdbx_strand_id
1 'polypeptide(L)'
;MAGHDAGITGHVRPEYPYNSGAGSAGIVTALRQAGKAGHILLAGHELSAEHRLYLEQGEMELVIDQDPDWQTASSLQHLLYACGRLDEPPSSAPNEFRLFCRENIGAGDYLPP
;
A
#
# COMPACT_ATOMS: atom_id res chain seq x y z
N MET A 1 -37.95 -40.41 -6.69
CA MET A 1 -37.38 -39.44 -5.72
C MET A 1 -35.87 -39.55 -5.82
N ALA A 2 -35.24 -38.69 -6.61
CA ALA A 2 -33.79 -38.56 -6.66
C ALA A 2 -33.45 -37.24 -5.97
N GLY A 3 -32.86 -37.34 -4.78
CA GLY A 3 -32.33 -36.18 -4.06
C GLY A 3 -31.05 -35.72 -4.74
N HIS A 4 -31.06 -34.50 -5.28
CA HIS A 4 -29.86 -33.77 -5.62
C HIS A 4 -29.25 -33.27 -4.31
N ASP A 5 -28.27 -33.99 -3.79
CA ASP A 5 -27.34 -33.44 -2.80
C ASP A 5 -26.26 -32.66 -3.56
N ALA A 6 -26.58 -31.43 -3.93
CA ALA A 6 -25.60 -30.48 -4.44
C ALA A 6 -24.80 -29.96 -3.24
N GLY A 7 -23.80 -30.75 -2.83
CA GLY A 7 -22.79 -30.31 -1.87
C GLY A 7 -22.15 -29.03 -2.38
N ILE A 8 -22.44 -27.91 -1.72
CA ILE A 8 -21.68 -26.67 -1.86
C ILE A 8 -20.29 -26.98 -1.30
N THR A 9 -19.39 -27.40 -2.20
CA THR A 9 -17.95 -27.50 -1.93
C THR A 9 -17.47 -26.18 -1.33
N GLY A 10 -16.84 -26.28 -0.16
CA GLY A 10 -16.47 -25.15 0.68
C GLY A 10 -15.78 -24.02 -0.08
N HIS A 11 -16.43 -22.86 -0.11
CA HIS A 11 -15.75 -21.61 -0.43
C HIS A 11 -14.76 -21.32 0.70
N VAL A 12 -13.47 -21.58 0.47
CA VAL A 12 -12.40 -20.99 1.28
C VAL A 12 -12.56 -19.49 1.14
N ARG A 13 -12.91 -18.80 2.22
CA ARG A 13 -12.86 -17.33 2.23
C ARG A 13 -11.39 -16.95 2.15
N PRO A 14 -10.96 -16.20 1.13
CA PRO A 14 -9.60 -15.68 1.12
C PRO A 14 -9.43 -14.79 2.37
N GLU A 15 -8.37 -15.04 3.13
CA GLU A 15 -7.98 -14.22 4.26
C GLU A 15 -7.06 -13.10 3.74
N TYR A 16 -7.36 -11.85 4.13
CA TYR A 16 -6.67 -10.66 3.67
C TYR A 16 -6.04 -9.94 4.86
N PRO A 17 -4.76 -10.19 5.17
CA PRO A 17 -4.04 -9.38 6.14
C PRO A 17 -3.98 -7.93 5.64
N TYR A 18 -4.46 -7.02 6.47
CA TYR A 18 -4.29 -5.59 6.29
C TYR A 18 -3.28 -5.09 7.33
N ASN A 19 -2.14 -4.61 6.84
CA ASN A 19 -1.10 -4.05 7.69
C ASN A 19 -1.14 -2.53 7.60
N SER A 20 -1.69 -1.88 8.62
CA SER A 20 -1.88 -0.43 8.68
C SER A 20 -0.62 0.36 9.10
N GLY A 21 0.54 -0.29 9.22
CA GLY A 21 1.78 0.34 9.67
C GLY A 21 3.02 -0.37 9.14
N ALA A 22 4.16 -0.14 9.78
CA ALA A 22 5.39 -0.86 9.47
C ALA A 22 5.28 -2.36 9.80
N GLY A 23 6.11 -3.21 9.16
CA GLY A 23 6.19 -4.64 9.48
C GLY A 23 5.76 -5.60 8.37
N SER A 24 5.44 -5.08 7.18
CA SER A 24 5.14 -5.90 5.99
C SER A 24 6.20 -6.97 5.71
N ALA A 25 7.49 -6.67 5.90
CA ALA A 25 8.59 -7.64 5.75
C ALA A 25 8.46 -8.86 6.67
N GLY A 26 8.03 -8.66 7.92
CA GLY A 26 7.80 -9.74 8.87
C GLY A 26 6.61 -10.62 8.46
N ILE A 27 5.54 -9.99 7.97
CA ILE A 27 4.35 -10.69 7.46
C ILE A 27 4.73 -11.53 6.23
N VAL A 28 5.40 -10.94 5.24
CA VAL A 28 5.87 -11.65 4.04
C VAL A 28 6.80 -12.80 4.42
N THR A 29 7.73 -12.59 5.36
CA THR A 29 8.61 -13.65 5.86
C THR A 29 7.83 -14.80 6.49
N ALA A 30 6.85 -14.51 7.35
CA ALA A 30 6.00 -15.52 7.96
C ALA A 30 5.17 -16.29 6.91
N LEU A 31 4.62 -15.58 5.92
CA LEU A 31 3.88 -16.19 4.81
C LEU A 31 4.77 -17.10 3.95
N ARG A 32 6.00 -16.68 3.64
CA ARG A 32 6.99 -17.51 2.94
C ARG A 32 7.32 -18.78 3.72
N GLN A 33 7.62 -18.65 5.02
CA GLN A 33 7.92 -19.78 5.90
C GLN A 33 6.74 -20.76 6.04
N ALA A 34 5.51 -20.25 6.00
CA ALA A 34 4.30 -21.05 6.02
C ALA A 34 3.94 -21.68 4.65
N GLY A 35 4.68 -21.40 3.59
CA GLY A 35 4.35 -21.83 2.22
C GLY A 35 3.09 -21.16 1.66
N LYS A 36 2.73 -19.97 2.15
CA LYS A 36 1.51 -19.22 1.81
C LYS A 36 1.77 -17.90 1.08
N ALA A 37 3.02 -17.57 0.77
CA ALA A 37 3.36 -16.44 -0.09
C ALA A 37 2.66 -16.58 -1.45
N GLY A 38 2.05 -15.49 -1.95
CA GLY A 38 1.27 -15.49 -3.19
C GLY A 38 -0.13 -16.10 -3.11
N HIS A 39 -0.49 -16.75 -1.99
CA HIS A 39 -1.82 -17.32 -1.77
C HIS A 39 -2.69 -16.47 -0.83
N ILE A 40 -2.04 -15.58 -0.07
CA ILE A 40 -2.68 -14.65 0.87
C ILE A 40 -2.47 -13.24 0.34
N LEU A 41 -3.56 -12.49 0.21
CA LEU A 41 -3.59 -11.16 -0.38
C LEU A 41 -3.27 -10.12 0.71
N LEU A 42 -2.03 -9.65 0.72
CA LEU A 42 -1.55 -8.63 1.65
C LEU A 42 -1.84 -7.22 1.09
N ALA A 43 -2.43 -6.38 1.93
CA ALA A 43 -2.55 -4.94 1.69
C ALA A 43 -1.73 -4.16 2.74
N GLY A 44 -0.95 -3.18 2.29
CA GLY A 44 -0.04 -2.40 3.13
C GLY A 44 -0.11 -0.91 2.88
N HIS A 45 0.75 -0.17 3.58
CA HIS A 45 0.89 1.27 3.50
C HIS A 45 2.31 1.66 3.08
N GLU A 46 2.40 2.84 2.45
CA GLU A 46 3.58 3.61 2.07
C GLU A 46 4.49 2.90 1.09
N LEU A 47 4.53 3.35 -0.16
CA LEU A 47 5.29 2.64 -1.20
C LEU A 47 6.79 2.70 -0.92
N SER A 48 7.39 1.53 -0.72
CA SER A 48 8.84 1.36 -0.56
C SER A 48 9.44 0.50 -1.69
N ALA A 49 10.77 0.46 -1.76
CA ALA A 49 11.48 -0.45 -2.66
C ALA A 49 11.14 -1.93 -2.40
N GLU A 50 10.92 -2.31 -1.14
CA GLU A 50 10.51 -3.67 -0.79
C GLU A 50 9.09 -3.97 -1.27
N HIS A 51 8.16 -3.03 -1.13
CA HIS A 51 6.79 -3.22 -1.60
C HIS A 51 6.70 -3.34 -3.12
N ARG A 52 7.54 -2.61 -3.86
CA ARG A 52 7.66 -2.79 -5.32
C ARG A 52 7.97 -4.24 -5.65
N LEU A 53 8.94 -4.84 -4.97
CA LEU A 53 9.30 -6.25 -5.15
C LEU A 53 8.15 -7.19 -4.75
N TYR A 54 7.47 -6.92 -3.63
CA TYR A 54 6.35 -7.77 -3.17
C TYR A 54 5.16 -7.71 -4.14
N LEU A 55 4.83 -6.53 -4.69
CA LEU A 55 3.81 -6.36 -5.72
C LEU A 55 4.16 -7.12 -7.01
N GLU A 56 5.41 -7.01 -7.46
CA GLU A 56 5.90 -7.72 -8.64
C GLU A 56 5.88 -9.25 -8.47
N GLN A 57 6.21 -9.74 -7.27
CA GLN A 57 6.24 -11.16 -6.92
C GLN A 57 4.85 -11.73 -6.58
N GLY A 58 3.81 -10.88 -6.50
CA GLY A 58 2.46 -11.28 -6.08
C GLY A 58 2.34 -11.61 -4.58
N GLU A 59 3.31 -11.22 -3.77
CA GLU A 59 3.31 -11.39 -2.31
C GLU A 59 2.54 -10.27 -1.58
N MET A 60 2.24 -9.19 -2.32
CA MET A 60 1.40 -8.08 -1.92
C MET A 60 0.49 -7.72 -3.09
N GLU A 61 -0.76 -7.37 -2.81
CA GLU A 61 -1.75 -7.02 -3.84
C GLU A 61 -1.88 -5.51 -4.01
N LEU A 62 -1.80 -4.78 -2.89
CA LEU A 62 -2.13 -3.37 -2.83
C LEU A 62 -1.25 -2.64 -1.82
N VAL A 63 -0.77 -1.46 -2.21
CA VAL A 63 -0.20 -0.46 -1.32
C VAL A 63 -1.07 0.79 -1.38
N ILE A 64 -1.44 1.30 -0.21
CA ILE A 64 -2.06 2.60 -0.03
C ILE A 64 -0.94 3.57 0.36
N ASP A 65 -0.58 4.49 -0.54
CA ASP A 65 0.46 5.47 -0.31
C ASP A 65 -0.15 6.82 0.07
N GLN A 66 0.24 7.33 1.24
CA GLN A 66 -0.30 8.58 1.80
C GLN A 66 0.50 9.83 1.40
N ASP A 67 1.47 9.69 0.52
CA ASP A 67 2.41 10.74 0.13
C ASP A 67 3.20 11.34 1.32
N PRO A 68 3.95 10.51 2.09
CA PRO A 68 4.74 11.00 3.24
C PRO A 68 5.80 12.03 2.84
N ASP A 69 6.29 11.98 1.61
CA ASP A 69 7.28 12.93 1.09
C ASP A 69 6.66 14.32 0.92
N TRP A 70 5.49 14.42 0.28
CA TRP A 70 4.77 15.69 0.18
C TRP A 70 4.33 16.22 1.54
N GLN A 71 3.90 15.34 2.45
CA GLN A 71 3.58 15.72 3.83
C GLN A 71 4.77 16.40 4.52
N THR A 72 5.97 15.86 4.34
CA THR A 72 7.20 16.41 4.90
C THR A 72 7.56 17.74 4.24
N ALA A 73 7.51 17.81 2.90
CA ALA A 73 7.81 19.01 2.14
C ALA A 73 6.85 20.16 2.48
N SER A 74 5.54 19.89 2.49
CA SER A 74 4.50 20.86 2.85
C SER A 74 4.67 21.34 4.30
N SER A 75 4.94 20.44 5.25
CA SER A 75 5.21 20.81 6.64
C SER A 75 6.39 21.76 6.78
N LEU A 76 7.47 21.54 6.01
CA LEU A 76 8.61 22.44 5.97
C LEU A 76 8.25 23.82 5.39
N GLN A 77 7.47 23.86 4.30
CA GLN A 77 6.99 25.12 3.73
C GLN A 77 6.15 25.91 4.74
N HIS A 78 5.26 25.24 5.48
CA HIS A 78 4.47 25.86 6.56
C HIS A 78 5.35 26.44 7.66
N LEU A 79 6.39 25.72 8.09
CA LEU A 79 7.34 26.22 9.07
C LEU A 79 8.10 27.45 8.56
N LEU A 80 8.59 27.40 7.32
CA LEU A 80 9.34 28.51 6.71
C LEU A 80 8.47 29.77 6.57
N TYR A 81 7.23 29.63 6.12
CA TYR A 81 6.27 30.74 6.06
C TYR A 81 5.99 31.32 7.46
N ALA A 82 5.73 30.47 8.46
CA ALA A 82 5.52 30.91 9.84
C ALA A 82 6.74 31.65 10.43
N CYS A 83 7.95 31.32 9.95
CA CYS A 83 9.19 32.01 10.31
C CYS A 83 9.52 33.24 9.43
N GLY A 84 8.64 33.65 8.52
CA GLY A 84 8.85 34.78 7.61
C GLY A 84 9.97 34.55 6.59
N ARG A 85 10.24 33.28 6.23
CA ARG A 85 11.23 32.89 5.22
C ARG A 85 10.64 32.69 3.83
N LEU A 86 9.30 32.66 3.72
CA LEU A 86 8.55 32.64 2.48
C LEU A 86 7.57 33.81 2.50
N ASP A 87 7.41 34.46 1.35
CA ASP A 87 6.49 35.59 1.19
C ASP A 87 5.05 35.12 0.96
N GLU A 88 4.88 33.96 0.30
CA GLU A 88 3.58 33.37 -0.01
C GLU A 88 3.24 32.21 0.93
N PRO A 89 1.96 32.05 1.32
CA PRO A 89 1.53 30.92 2.12
C PRO A 89 1.61 29.61 1.30
N PRO A 90 2.01 28.50 1.92
CA PRO A 90 2.01 27.19 1.27
C PRO A 90 0.59 26.74 0.91
N SER A 91 0.50 25.78 -0.01
CA SER A 91 -0.76 25.16 -0.38
C SER A 91 -1.43 24.48 0.82
N SER A 92 -2.73 24.72 1.00
CA SER A 92 -3.58 24.01 1.95
C SER A 92 -4.37 22.88 1.31
N ALA A 93 -4.00 22.47 0.09
CA ALA A 93 -4.66 21.36 -0.59
C ALA A 93 -4.47 20.06 0.22
N PRO A 94 -5.48 19.17 0.26
CA PRO A 94 -5.33 17.88 0.89
C PRO A 94 -4.26 17.05 0.18
N ASN A 95 -3.54 16.21 0.93
CA ASN A 95 -2.59 15.27 0.35
C ASN A 95 -3.33 14.22 -0.49
N GLU A 96 -2.72 13.85 -1.61
CA GLU A 96 -3.25 12.82 -2.48
C GLU A 96 -2.94 11.43 -1.91
N PHE A 97 -3.95 10.56 -1.87
CA PHE A 97 -3.74 9.14 -1.60
C PHE A 97 -3.59 8.42 -2.93
N ARG A 98 -2.53 7.64 -3.07
CA ARG A 98 -2.26 6.84 -4.27
C ARG A 98 -2.43 5.37 -3.95
N LEU A 99 -2.97 4.63 -4.91
CA LEU A 99 -3.10 3.17 -4.83
C LEU A 99 -2.12 2.55 -5.80
N PHE A 100 -1.24 1.70 -5.29
CA PHE A 100 -0.31 0.96 -6.12
C PHE A 100 -0.60 -0.53 -6.11
N CYS A 101 -0.72 -1.10 -7.29
CA CYS A 101 -0.82 -2.53 -7.55
C CYS A 101 0.19 -2.92 -8.63
N ARG A 102 0.34 -4.22 -8.88
CA ARG A 102 1.26 -4.72 -9.90
C ARG A 102 1.00 -4.11 -11.28
N GLU A 103 -0.24 -3.74 -11.58
CA GLU A 103 -0.66 -3.20 -12.87
C GLU A 103 -0.26 -1.73 -13.09
N ASN A 104 0.02 -0.96 -12.04
CA ASN A 104 0.36 0.46 -12.15
C ASN A 104 1.70 0.85 -11.50
N ILE A 105 2.41 -0.08 -10.85
CA ILE A 105 3.63 0.23 -10.10
C ILE A 105 4.78 0.77 -10.96
N GLY A 106 4.77 0.46 -12.26
CA GLY A 106 5.75 0.96 -13.24
C GLY A 106 5.36 2.28 -13.92
N ALA A 107 4.22 2.89 -13.57
CA ALA A 107 3.77 4.13 -14.19
C ALA A 107 4.26 5.35 -13.40
N GLY A 108 5.31 6.01 -13.90
CA GLY A 108 5.70 7.36 -13.49
C GLY A 108 6.70 7.46 -12.33
N ASP A 109 7.24 8.67 -12.16
CA ASP A 109 8.07 9.03 -11.02
C ASP A 109 7.22 9.07 -9.74
N TYR A 110 7.81 8.68 -8.61
CA TYR A 110 7.12 8.70 -7.31
C TYR A 110 6.75 10.11 -6.87
N LEU A 111 7.64 11.06 -7.16
CA LEU A 111 7.37 12.48 -6.99
C LEU A 111 6.96 13.04 -8.36
N PRO A 112 5.84 13.77 -8.45
CA PRO A 112 5.57 14.55 -9.65
C PRO A 112 6.69 15.60 -9.87
N PRO A 113 6.93 16.00 -11.13
CA PRO A 113 7.91 17.05 -11.46
C PRO A 113 7.55 18.42 -10.86
#